data_AF-A0A962A070-F1
#
_entry.id   AF-A0A962A070-F1
#
_cell.length_a   1.000
_cell.length_b   1.000
_cell.length_c   1.000
_cell.angle_alpha   90.00
_cell.angle_beta   90.00
_cell.angle_gamma   90.00
#
_symmetry.space_group_name_H-M   'P 1'
#
loop_
_entity.id
_entity.type
_entity.pdbx_description
1 polymer ?
#
loop_
_entity_poly.entity_id
_entity_poly.type
_entity_poly.pdbx_seq_one_letter_code
_entity_poly.pdbx_strand_id
1 'polypeptide(L)'
;MSRAESRNPKHWQSQACHINCMRNGLTAQTSSIFAASVFCLLLSGCTNSGSLSTAALPKIPDLPKISLPEAPPPVVGTPTEVYERIGRGAMACWFGANGTLKSTHIYDAEAQPASQGGRAEINIRQRNDGPQGIRGVKAFVIVIAPSGDEQTSVTSSNLKLPKDEGDQMSQSVMAWAHGNQGCDPKAFTGAWQPAPAAQAGKSADKKEKAIRQ
;
A
#
# COMPACT_ATOMS: atom_id res chain seq x y z
N MET A 1 -34.26 -45.33 -9.06
CA MET A 1 -33.10 -45.77 -8.25
C MET A 1 -32.07 -44.65 -8.34
N SER A 2 -32.23 -43.45 -7.79
CA SER A 2 -32.56 -43.00 -6.42
C SER A 2 -31.51 -43.37 -5.38
N ARG A 3 -30.45 -42.55 -5.26
CA ARG A 3 -29.87 -42.18 -3.95
C ARG A 3 -29.15 -40.84 -4.07
N ALA A 4 -29.82 -39.77 -3.63
CA ALA A 4 -29.23 -38.46 -3.41
C ALA A 4 -28.77 -38.40 -1.95
N GLU A 5 -27.48 -38.17 -1.74
CA GLU A 5 -26.87 -38.01 -0.42
C GLU A 5 -27.16 -36.61 0.12
N SER A 6 -28.10 -36.53 1.06
CA SER A 6 -28.50 -35.33 1.79
C SER A 6 -27.45 -34.98 2.85
N ARG A 7 -26.68 -33.90 2.65
CA ARG A 7 -25.80 -33.33 3.69
C ARG A 7 -26.51 -32.19 4.42
N ASN A 8 -26.74 -32.48 5.70
CA ASN A 8 -27.42 -31.70 6.73
C ASN A 8 -26.67 -30.38 7.09
N PRO A 9 -27.30 -29.20 6.97
CA PRO A 9 -26.72 -27.93 7.41
C PRO A 9 -27.32 -27.50 8.76
N LYS A 10 -26.86 -28.09 9.86
CA LYS A 10 -27.19 -27.62 11.22
C LYS A 10 -25.97 -27.71 12.14
N HIS A 11 -25.04 -26.76 12.04
CA HIS A 11 -24.03 -26.59 13.10
C HIS A 11 -23.32 -25.21 13.18
N TRP A 12 -23.57 -24.25 12.29
CA TRP A 12 -22.88 -22.94 12.32
C TRP A 12 -23.68 -21.81 13.01
N GLN A 13 -24.38 -22.11 14.10
CA GLN A 13 -25.00 -21.10 14.99
C GLN A 13 -24.47 -21.25 16.41
N SER A 14 -23.26 -20.74 16.66
CA SER A 14 -22.82 -20.27 17.98
C SER A 14 -21.37 -19.81 17.90
N GLN A 15 -21.16 -18.53 17.59
CA GLN A 15 -19.96 -17.78 18.01
C GLN A 15 -20.09 -16.26 17.77
N ALA A 16 -21.31 -15.74 17.84
CA ALA A 16 -21.58 -14.29 17.88
C ALA A 16 -22.23 -13.95 19.22
N CYS A 17 -21.41 -13.83 20.26
CA CYS A 17 -21.73 -13.10 21.50
C CYS A 17 -20.47 -13.03 22.38
N HIS A 18 -19.56 -12.11 22.06
CA HIS A 18 -18.68 -11.50 23.05
C HIS A 18 -18.39 -10.06 22.61
N ILE A 19 -19.46 -9.24 22.67
CA ILE A 19 -19.37 -7.79 22.74
C ILE A 19 -19.44 -7.41 24.22
N ASN A 20 -18.54 -6.51 24.61
CA ASN A 20 -18.55 -5.69 25.84
C ASN A 20 -18.27 -6.35 27.18
N CYS A 21 -16.98 -6.31 27.57
CA CYS A 21 -16.59 -5.83 28.90
C CYS A 21 -15.10 -5.49 28.87
N MET A 22 -14.75 -4.20 28.83
CA MET A 22 -13.55 -3.59 29.46
C MET A 22 -13.53 -2.10 29.09
N ARG A 23 -14.45 -1.39 29.74
CA ARG A 23 -14.47 0.05 29.90
C ARG A 23 -13.80 0.31 31.26
N ASN A 24 -12.85 1.25 31.29
CA ASN A 24 -12.24 1.89 32.46
C ASN A 24 -11.17 1.09 33.23
N GLY A 25 -9.90 1.44 32.95
CA GLY A 25 -8.76 1.20 33.83
C GLY A 25 -7.85 2.42 33.82
N LEU A 26 -8.28 3.51 34.48
CA LEU A 26 -7.37 4.54 34.98
C LEU A 26 -6.53 3.88 36.08
N THR A 27 -5.25 3.63 35.83
CA THR A 27 -4.26 3.45 36.90
C THR A 27 -3.11 4.39 36.61
N ALA A 28 -3.08 5.48 37.37
CA ALA A 28 -1.91 6.28 37.60
C ALA A 28 -0.80 5.37 38.15
N GLN A 29 0.35 5.32 37.48
CA GLN A 29 1.58 4.84 38.11
C GLN A 29 2.64 5.93 38.00
N THR A 30 2.69 6.65 39.11
CA THR A 30 3.67 7.61 39.55
C THR A 30 5.07 6.99 39.65
N SER A 31 6.04 7.73 39.12
CA SER A 31 7.34 8.04 39.73
C SER A 31 8.30 6.88 40.06
N SER A 32 9.45 6.85 39.40
CA SER A 32 10.68 7.46 39.96
C SER A 32 11.95 7.11 39.20
N ILE A 33 12.66 8.17 38.80
CA ILE A 33 14.10 8.40 39.05
C ILE A 33 15.06 7.32 38.56
N PHE A 34 15.78 7.59 37.46
CA PHE A 34 17.24 7.41 37.44
C PHE A 34 17.92 8.41 36.49
N ALA A 35 18.87 9.12 37.09
CA ALA A 35 20.10 9.66 36.53
C ALA A 35 20.02 10.73 35.43
N ALA A 36 20.15 11.96 35.90
CA ALA A 36 20.81 13.04 35.20
C ALA A 36 22.15 12.58 34.59
N SER A 37 22.37 12.93 33.33
CA SER A 37 23.70 13.13 32.78
C SER A 37 23.69 14.38 31.94
N VAL A 38 24.20 15.42 32.60
CA VAL A 38 24.67 16.68 32.06
C VAL A 38 25.65 16.39 30.93
N PHE A 39 25.34 16.82 29.70
CA PHE A 39 26.39 17.15 28.72
C PHE A 39 26.22 18.59 28.28
N CYS A 40 27.11 19.40 28.84
CA CYS A 40 27.26 20.81 28.63
C CYS A 40 27.95 21.07 27.28
N LEU A 41 27.43 22.08 26.59
CA LEU A 41 28.17 23.23 26.06
C LEU A 41 29.10 23.08 24.83
N LEU A 42 28.77 23.97 23.89
CA LEU A 42 29.63 24.77 22.98
C LEU A 42 30.01 24.16 21.64
N LEU A 43 29.61 24.87 20.57
CA LEU A 43 30.47 25.47 19.52
C LEU A 43 29.51 26.09 18.48
N SER A 44 29.27 27.40 18.54
CA SER A 44 30.04 28.45 17.85
C SER A 44 29.44 28.75 16.48
N GLY A 45 28.99 30.00 16.33
CA GLY A 45 28.40 30.52 15.12
C GLY A 45 29.39 30.76 14.00
N CYS A 46 28.87 30.75 12.78
CA CYS A 46 29.43 31.47 11.66
C CYS A 46 28.38 32.47 11.20
N THR A 47 28.42 33.69 11.76
CA THR A 47 27.80 34.84 11.12
C THR A 47 28.74 35.27 9.99
N ASN A 48 28.49 34.77 8.78
CA ASN A 48 29.33 35.09 7.64
C ASN A 48 28.64 36.17 6.80
N SER A 49 28.69 37.41 7.28
CA SER A 49 28.36 38.60 6.52
C SER A 49 29.50 38.92 5.55
N GLY A 50 29.65 38.11 4.51
CA GLY A 50 30.52 38.38 3.38
C GLY A 50 29.78 39.24 2.36
N SER A 51 30.02 40.55 2.39
CA SER A 51 29.68 41.44 1.27
C SER A 51 30.60 41.10 0.10
N LEU A 52 30.10 40.31 -0.84
CA LEU A 52 30.77 40.00 -2.10
C LEU A 52 30.63 41.21 -3.02
N SER A 53 31.74 41.93 -3.22
CA SER A 53 31.90 42.88 -4.30
C SER A 53 31.55 42.22 -5.64
N THR A 54 30.55 42.76 -6.31
CA THR A 54 30.15 42.41 -7.67
C THR A 54 31.22 42.88 -8.66
N ALA A 55 32.25 42.05 -8.84
CA ALA A 55 33.13 42.15 -10.00
C ALA A 55 32.30 41.86 -11.26
N ALA A 56 32.39 42.76 -12.25
CA ALA A 56 31.65 42.69 -13.50
C ALA A 56 31.84 41.33 -14.18
N LEU A 57 30.73 40.59 -14.34
CA LEU A 57 30.70 39.29 -15.01
C LEU A 57 31.03 39.46 -16.50
N PRO A 58 32.01 38.71 -17.03
CA PRO A 58 32.18 38.57 -18.48
C PRO A 58 30.94 37.89 -19.07
N LYS A 59 30.47 38.41 -20.23
CA LYS A 59 29.30 37.88 -20.94
C LYS A 59 29.55 36.41 -21.31
N ILE A 60 28.84 35.51 -20.64
CA ILE A 60 28.85 34.07 -20.92
C ILE A 60 28.03 33.86 -22.20
N PRO A 61 28.56 33.17 -23.22
CA PRO A 61 27.83 32.84 -24.44
C PRO A 61 26.59 31.99 -24.11
N ASP A 62 25.48 32.25 -24.81
CA ASP A 62 24.19 31.59 -24.64
C ASP A 62 24.34 30.07 -24.58
N LEU A 63 24.08 29.50 -23.39
CA LEU A 63 24.03 28.05 -23.19
C LEU A 63 22.80 27.49 -23.94
N PRO A 64 22.96 26.38 -24.67
CA PRO A 64 21.84 25.73 -25.35
C PRO A 64 20.76 25.37 -24.32
N LYS A 65 19.50 25.73 -24.60
CA LYS A 65 18.34 25.38 -23.77
C LYS A 65 18.26 23.85 -23.65
N ILE A 66 18.73 23.32 -22.52
CA ILE A 66 18.53 21.92 -22.14
C ILE A 66 17.04 21.78 -21.85
N SER A 67 16.29 21.14 -22.76
CA SER A 67 14.91 20.76 -22.49
C SER A 67 14.94 19.66 -21.43
N LEU A 68 14.58 20.02 -20.19
CA LEU A 68 14.37 19.01 -19.15
C LEU A 68 13.17 18.16 -19.57
N PRO A 69 13.24 16.82 -19.41
CA PRO A 69 12.09 15.97 -19.64
C PRO A 69 10.92 16.44 -18.76
N GLU A 70 9.73 16.50 -19.35
CA GLU A 70 8.52 16.87 -18.63
C GLU A 70 8.31 15.91 -17.46
N ALA A 71 7.99 16.47 -16.28
CA ALA A 71 7.75 15.67 -15.10
C ALA A 71 6.57 14.71 -15.37
N PRO A 72 6.64 13.45 -14.90
CA PRO A 72 5.50 12.54 -14.99
C PRO A 72 4.24 13.19 -14.41
N PRO A 73 3.06 12.97 -15.03
CA PRO A 73 1.82 13.55 -14.53
C PRO A 73 1.57 13.09 -13.08
N PRO A 74 1.01 13.94 -12.21
CA PRO A 74 0.72 13.57 -10.84
C PRO A 74 -0.33 12.46 -10.78
N VAL A 75 -0.26 11.59 -9.77
CA VAL A 75 -1.26 10.56 -9.55
C VAL A 75 -2.48 11.19 -8.90
N VAL A 76 -3.61 11.12 -9.59
CA VAL A 76 -4.90 11.65 -9.13
C VAL A 76 -5.59 10.64 -8.21
N GLY A 77 -6.05 11.13 -7.06
CA GLY A 77 -6.82 10.37 -6.08
C GLY A 77 -6.23 10.46 -4.68
N THR A 78 -7.05 10.09 -3.70
CA THR A 78 -6.60 10.05 -2.30
C THR A 78 -5.55 8.94 -2.09
N PRO A 79 -4.63 9.09 -1.12
CA PRO A 79 -3.63 8.05 -0.84
C PRO A 79 -4.23 6.66 -0.60
N THR A 80 -5.39 6.59 0.06
CA THR A 80 -6.11 5.33 0.31
C THR A 80 -6.61 4.68 -0.99
N GLU A 81 -7.22 5.45 -1.90
CA GLU A 81 -7.70 4.91 -3.18
C GLU A 81 -6.55 4.41 -4.06
N VAL A 82 -5.45 5.16 -4.09
CA VAL A 82 -4.24 4.78 -4.82
C VAL A 82 -3.63 3.52 -4.22
N TYR A 83 -3.57 3.42 -2.89
CA TYR A 83 -3.16 2.23 -2.17
C TYR A 83 -4.00 1.00 -2.52
N GLU A 84 -5.33 1.11 -2.51
CA GLU A 84 -6.22 0.00 -2.84
C GLU A 84 -6.04 -0.47 -4.29
N ARG A 85 -5.84 0.47 -5.21
CA ARG A 85 -5.65 0.19 -6.63
C ARG A 85 -4.34 -0.56 -6.88
N ILE A 86 -3.25 -0.09 -6.29
CA ILE A 86 -1.93 -0.74 -6.37
C ILE A 86 -1.99 -2.12 -5.70
N GLY A 87 -2.56 -2.21 -4.49
CA GLY A 87 -2.68 -3.47 -3.75
C GLY A 87 -3.47 -4.53 -4.52
N ARG A 88 -4.57 -4.14 -5.17
CA ARG A 88 -5.36 -5.03 -6.02
C ARG A 88 -4.56 -5.55 -7.22
N GLY A 89 -3.86 -4.66 -7.92
CA GLY A 89 -2.99 -5.03 -9.04
C GLY A 89 -1.88 -5.99 -8.60
N ALA A 90 -1.20 -5.67 -7.50
CA ALA A 90 -0.13 -6.49 -6.95
C ALA A 90 -0.61 -7.90 -6.58
N MET A 91 -1.75 -8.00 -5.90
CA MET A 91 -2.36 -9.28 -5.53
C MET A 91 -2.84 -10.08 -6.74
N ALA A 92 -3.38 -9.43 -7.76
CA ALA A 92 -3.84 -10.14 -8.96
C ALA A 92 -2.67 -10.66 -9.81
N CYS A 93 -1.61 -9.87 -9.95
CA CYS A 93 -0.58 -10.10 -10.97
C CYS A 93 0.68 -10.78 -10.43
N TRP A 94 1.11 -10.44 -9.22
CA TRP A 94 2.37 -10.96 -8.65
C TRP A 94 2.16 -12.01 -7.57
N PHE A 95 1.07 -11.88 -6.80
CA PHE A 95 0.72 -12.80 -5.71
C PHE A 95 -0.53 -13.64 -6.03
N GLY A 96 -1.03 -13.57 -7.27
CA GLY A 96 -2.21 -14.29 -7.74
C GLY A 96 -1.94 -15.77 -7.98
N ALA A 97 -2.93 -16.49 -8.55
CA ALA A 97 -2.80 -17.92 -8.83
C ALA A 97 -1.57 -18.26 -9.69
N ASN A 98 -1.25 -17.39 -10.67
CA ASN A 98 -0.13 -17.54 -11.60
C ASN A 98 1.02 -16.55 -11.32
N GLY A 99 1.01 -15.90 -10.15
CA GLY A 99 1.99 -14.86 -9.82
C GLY A 99 3.35 -15.46 -9.44
N THR A 100 4.43 -14.93 -10.01
CA THR A 100 5.79 -15.46 -9.84
C THR A 100 6.34 -15.30 -8.42
N LEU A 101 5.84 -14.32 -7.66
CA LEU A 101 6.36 -13.99 -6.33
C LEU A 101 5.61 -14.69 -5.18
N LYS A 102 4.48 -15.32 -5.46
CA LYS A 102 3.62 -15.94 -4.43
C LYS A 102 4.32 -17.01 -3.60
N SER A 103 5.19 -17.81 -4.20
CA SER A 103 5.90 -18.90 -3.52
C SER A 103 7.11 -18.40 -2.73
N THR A 104 7.80 -17.39 -3.25
CA THR A 104 9.12 -16.94 -2.75
C THR A 104 9.04 -15.70 -1.87
N HIS A 105 7.93 -14.96 -1.90
CA HIS A 105 7.77 -13.70 -1.21
C HIS A 105 6.48 -13.62 -0.39
N ILE A 106 6.40 -12.59 0.45
CA ILE A 106 5.28 -12.23 1.31
C ILE A 106 4.92 -10.78 1.00
N TYR A 107 3.63 -10.54 0.76
CA TYR A 107 3.05 -9.21 0.67
C TYR A 107 2.69 -8.72 2.08
N ASP A 108 3.24 -7.58 2.47
CA ASP A 108 3.06 -6.96 3.78
C ASP A 108 2.70 -5.48 3.55
N ALA A 109 1.51 -5.07 3.94
CA ALA A 109 1.02 -3.72 3.68
C ALA A 109 0.56 -3.04 4.96
N GLU A 110 0.98 -1.79 5.11
CA GLU A 110 0.64 -0.92 6.21
C GLU A 110 0.03 0.36 5.63
N ALA A 111 -1.16 0.74 6.11
CA ALA A 111 -1.83 1.96 5.69
C ALA A 111 -2.31 2.72 6.92
N GLN A 112 -1.96 4.00 6.99
CA GLN A 112 -2.48 4.91 7.99
C GLN A 112 -3.89 5.37 7.59
N PRO A 113 -4.79 5.58 8.56
CA PRO A 113 -6.11 6.13 8.25
C PRO A 113 -5.99 7.55 7.71
N ALA A 114 -7.03 8.02 7.00
CA ALA A 114 -7.07 9.38 6.46
C ALA A 114 -6.90 10.46 7.55
N SER A 115 -7.38 10.20 8.77
CA SER A 115 -7.19 11.08 9.94
C SER A 115 -5.74 11.23 10.40
N GLN A 116 -4.83 10.35 9.97
CA GLN A 116 -3.39 10.39 10.26
C GLN A 116 -2.56 10.73 9.02
N GLY A 117 -3.18 11.25 7.96
CA GLY A 117 -2.48 11.66 6.72
C GLY A 117 -2.47 10.60 5.61
N GLY A 118 -3.10 9.44 5.81
CA GLY A 118 -3.37 8.47 4.74
C GLY A 118 -2.14 7.82 4.11
N ARG A 119 -0.94 7.97 4.70
CA ARG A 119 0.28 7.37 4.17
C ARG A 119 0.18 5.85 4.18
N ALA A 120 0.63 5.21 3.10
CA ALA A 120 0.70 3.75 3.02
C ALA A 120 2.07 3.27 2.53
N GLU A 121 2.45 2.09 2.98
CA GLU A 121 3.66 1.39 2.56
C GLU A 121 3.29 -0.06 2.22
N ILE A 122 3.71 -0.51 1.04
CA ILE A 122 3.63 -1.91 0.64
C ILE A 122 5.04 -2.45 0.58
N ASN A 123 5.29 -3.45 1.40
CA ASN A 123 6.56 -4.16 1.54
C ASN A 123 6.42 -5.56 0.94
N ILE A 124 7.23 -5.84 -0.08
CA ILE A 124 7.42 -7.20 -0.58
C ILE A 124 8.67 -7.74 0.07
N ARG A 125 8.51 -8.80 0.86
CA ARG A 125 9.59 -9.41 1.63
C ARG A 125 9.86 -10.81 1.10
N GLN A 126 11.13 -11.24 1.13
CA GLN A 126 11.44 -12.62 0.86
C GLN A 126 10.79 -13.51 1.93
N ARG A 127 10.23 -14.65 1.53
CA ARG A 127 9.77 -15.66 2.47
C ARG A 127 10.97 -16.32 3.10
N ASN A 128 10.92 -16.49 4.42
CA ASN A 128 11.89 -17.26 5.16
C ASN A 128 11.14 -18.38 5.89
N ASP A 129 11.29 -19.61 5.41
CA ASP A 129 10.62 -20.79 5.96
C ASP A 129 11.40 -21.40 7.14
N GLY A 130 12.37 -20.66 7.69
CA GLY A 130 13.10 -21.08 8.88
C GLY A 130 12.18 -21.26 10.11
N PRO A 131 12.58 -22.09 11.09
CA PRO A 131 11.74 -22.50 12.22
C PRO A 131 11.27 -21.35 13.14
N GLN A 132 11.87 -20.17 13.01
CA GLN A 132 11.53 -18.98 13.81
C GLN A 132 10.47 -18.08 13.14
N GLY A 133 10.02 -18.38 11.91
CA GLY A 133 8.96 -17.63 11.23
C GLY A 133 9.25 -16.13 11.03
N ILE A 134 10.51 -15.72 11.09
CA ILE A 134 10.91 -14.31 10.98
C ILE A 134 10.68 -13.86 9.54
N ARG A 135 9.88 -12.78 9.36
CA ARG A 135 9.69 -12.14 8.04
C ARG A 135 11.05 -11.89 7.40
N GLY A 136 11.24 -12.34 6.15
CA GLY A 136 12.51 -12.17 5.47
C GLY A 136 12.81 -10.71 5.10
N VAL A 137 13.95 -10.51 4.45
CA VAL A 137 14.45 -9.20 4.03
C VAL A 137 13.48 -8.52 3.06
N LYS A 138 13.40 -7.18 3.09
CA LYS A 138 12.65 -6.41 2.09
C LYS A 138 13.33 -6.59 0.72
N ALA A 139 12.53 -6.96 -0.28
CA ALA A 139 12.95 -7.14 -1.67
C ALA A 139 12.46 -6.00 -2.57
N PHE A 140 11.29 -5.44 -2.29
CA PHE A 140 10.73 -4.30 -3.01
C PHE A 140 9.83 -3.48 -2.08
N VAL A 141 9.85 -2.15 -2.22
CA VAL A 141 9.08 -1.24 -1.38
C VAL A 141 8.31 -0.26 -2.25
N ILE A 142 7.04 -0.03 -1.91
CA ILE A 142 6.20 1.01 -2.50
C ILE A 142 5.78 1.94 -1.38
N VAL A 143 6.04 3.24 -1.55
CA VAL A 143 5.64 4.29 -0.61
C VAL A 143 4.60 5.16 -1.29
N ILE A 144 3.47 5.35 -0.60
CA ILE A 144 2.33 6.14 -1.06
C ILE A 144 2.11 7.24 -0.01
N ALA A 145 2.23 8.49 -0.41
CA ALA A 145 2.12 9.63 0.49
C ALA A 145 1.37 10.79 -0.16
N PRO A 146 0.61 11.59 0.61
CA PRO A 146 -0.04 12.78 0.08
C PRO A 146 1.02 13.77 -0.45
N SER A 147 0.76 14.39 -1.60
CA SER A 147 1.67 15.38 -2.21
C SER A 147 1.00 16.74 -2.49
N GLY A 148 -0.27 16.90 -2.14
CA GLY A 148 -1.07 18.11 -2.33
C GLY A 148 -2.56 17.80 -2.23
N ASP A 149 -3.40 18.79 -2.54
CA ASP A 149 -4.85 18.59 -2.57
C ASP A 149 -5.22 17.60 -3.69
N GLU A 150 -5.79 16.46 -3.31
CA GLU A 150 -6.20 15.35 -4.20
C GLU A 150 -5.07 14.70 -5.03
N GLN A 151 -3.81 14.99 -4.70
CA GLN A 151 -2.65 14.42 -5.34
C GLN A 151 -1.89 13.48 -4.40
N THR A 152 -1.47 12.36 -4.97
CA THR A 152 -0.69 11.35 -4.26
C THR A 152 0.66 11.17 -4.94
N SER A 153 1.71 11.12 -4.14
CA SER A 153 3.03 10.67 -4.58
C SER A 153 3.15 9.16 -4.39
N VAL A 154 3.64 8.48 -5.43
CA VAL A 154 3.95 7.04 -5.40
C VAL A 154 5.42 6.87 -5.76
N THR A 155 6.17 6.24 -4.88
CA THR A 155 7.57 5.88 -5.12
C THR A 155 7.71 4.37 -5.01
N SER A 156 8.44 3.76 -5.93
CA SER A 156 8.76 2.33 -5.89
C SER A 156 10.26 2.12 -5.96
N SER A 157 10.77 1.20 -5.14
CA SER A 157 12.21 0.93 -5.04
C SER A 157 12.47 -0.57 -5.06
N ASN A 158 13.19 -1.03 -6.08
CA ASN A 158 13.73 -2.38 -6.13
C ASN A 158 14.96 -2.48 -5.24
N LEU A 159 14.90 -3.35 -4.23
CA LEU A 159 16.01 -3.57 -3.29
C LEU A 159 16.77 -4.85 -3.62
N LYS A 160 16.05 -5.94 -3.93
CA LYS A 160 16.63 -7.28 -4.12
C LYS A 160 15.92 -8.15 -5.15
N LEU A 161 14.86 -7.69 -5.80
CA LEU A 161 14.28 -8.45 -6.90
C LEU A 161 15.27 -8.49 -8.08
N PRO A 162 15.26 -9.56 -8.89
CA PRO A 162 15.92 -9.56 -10.19
C PRO A 162 15.57 -8.30 -10.97
N LYS A 163 16.54 -7.73 -11.69
CA LYS A 163 16.38 -6.42 -12.34
C LYS A 163 15.13 -6.36 -13.22
N ASP A 164 14.93 -7.38 -14.06
CA ASP A 164 13.80 -7.43 -14.99
C ASP A 164 12.45 -7.48 -14.25
N GLU A 165 12.35 -8.26 -13.18
CA GLU A 165 11.15 -8.35 -12.35
C GLU A 165 10.87 -7.03 -11.60
N GLY A 166 11.92 -6.42 -11.05
CA GLY A 166 11.81 -5.14 -10.36
C GLY A 166 11.38 -4.00 -11.29
N ASP A 167 11.95 -3.94 -12.49
CA ASP A 167 11.57 -2.95 -13.50
C ASP A 167 10.12 -3.15 -13.97
N GLN A 168 9.74 -4.40 -14.24
CA GLN A 168 8.36 -4.74 -14.61
C GLN A 168 7.39 -4.37 -13.50
N MET A 169 7.74 -4.65 -12.24
CA MET A 169 6.93 -4.29 -11.09
C MET A 169 6.79 -2.78 -10.91
N SER A 170 7.88 -2.01 -11.03
CA SER A 170 7.82 -0.55 -10.98
C SER A 170 6.89 0.03 -12.05
N GLN A 171 6.95 -0.50 -13.28
CA GLN A 171 6.03 -0.10 -14.35
C GLN A 171 4.58 -0.47 -14.04
N SER A 172 4.33 -1.68 -13.53
CA SER A 172 3.01 -2.09 -13.06
C SER A 172 2.47 -1.18 -11.96
N VAL A 173 3.28 -0.87 -10.95
CA VAL A 173 2.89 0.02 -9.85
C VAL A 173 2.50 1.39 -10.36
N MET A 174 3.28 1.98 -11.26
CA MET A 174 2.95 3.29 -11.85
C MET A 174 1.67 3.22 -12.68
N ALA A 175 1.52 2.20 -13.52
CA ALA A 175 0.31 2.06 -14.34
C ALA A 175 -0.95 1.89 -13.48
N TRP A 176 -0.87 1.05 -12.43
CA TRP A 176 -1.95 0.90 -11.48
C TRP A 176 -2.19 2.19 -10.73
N ALA A 177 -1.17 2.90 -10.25
CA ALA A 177 -1.34 4.21 -9.62
C ALA A 177 -2.18 5.15 -10.50
N HIS A 178 -1.96 5.14 -11.83
CA HIS A 178 -2.72 5.94 -12.80
C HIS A 178 -4.10 5.40 -13.22
N GLY A 179 -4.62 4.31 -12.62
CA GLY A 179 -5.96 3.82 -12.94
C GLY A 179 -6.01 2.66 -13.92
N ASN A 180 -4.87 2.26 -14.49
CA ASN A 180 -4.82 1.18 -15.47
C ASN A 180 -5.00 -0.19 -14.80
N GLN A 181 -5.43 -1.19 -15.57
CA GLN A 181 -5.59 -2.57 -15.11
C GLN A 181 -4.80 -3.58 -15.91
N GLY A 182 -4.49 -4.70 -15.27
CA GLY A 182 -3.87 -5.85 -15.91
C GLY A 182 -2.50 -6.15 -15.31
N CYS A 183 -1.84 -7.15 -15.88
CA CYS A 183 -0.55 -7.65 -15.39
C CYS A 183 0.61 -7.38 -16.35
N ASP A 184 0.31 -6.91 -17.56
CA ASP A 184 1.31 -6.57 -18.56
C ASP A 184 1.47 -5.04 -18.65
N PRO A 185 2.62 -4.50 -18.19
CA PRO A 185 3.02 -3.11 -18.38
C PRO A 185 2.83 -2.54 -19.78
N LYS A 186 3.03 -3.38 -20.79
CA LYS A 186 2.99 -2.97 -22.19
C LYS A 186 1.58 -2.96 -22.77
N ALA A 187 0.64 -3.65 -22.11
CA ALA A 187 -0.74 -3.80 -22.56
C ALA A 187 -1.74 -3.01 -21.71
N PHE A 188 -1.27 -2.12 -20.84
CA PHE A 188 -2.14 -1.25 -20.03
C PHE A 188 -2.93 -0.28 -20.92
N THR A 189 -4.10 -0.73 -21.37
CA THR A 189 -5.09 0.08 -22.10
C THR A 189 -6.43 -0.01 -21.38
N GLY A 190 -6.76 0.98 -20.56
CA GLY A 190 -8.14 1.16 -20.04
C GLY A 190 -8.31 1.14 -18.51
N ALA A 191 -9.37 1.83 -18.08
CA ALA A 191 -9.78 2.06 -16.69
C ALA A 191 -10.48 0.84 -16.06
N TRP A 192 -10.47 0.75 -14.72
CA TRP A 192 -10.92 -0.45 -14.02
C TRP A 192 -12.39 -0.84 -14.20
N GLN A 193 -12.68 -1.93 -14.93
CA GLN A 193 -13.98 -2.61 -14.86
C GLN A 193 -14.03 -3.46 -13.58
N PRO A 194 -14.93 -3.17 -12.62
CA PRO A 194 -15.11 -4.04 -11.46
C PRO A 194 -15.48 -5.45 -11.92
N ALA A 195 -14.83 -6.46 -11.33
CA ALA A 195 -15.30 -7.83 -11.44
C ALA A 195 -16.79 -7.82 -11.07
N PRO A 196 -17.68 -8.43 -11.89
CA PRO A 196 -19.09 -8.47 -11.56
C PRO A 196 -19.22 -9.07 -10.17
N ALA A 197 -19.80 -8.30 -9.24
CA ALA A 197 -20.11 -8.78 -7.92
C ALA A 197 -20.81 -10.13 -8.11
N ALA A 198 -20.23 -11.20 -7.55
CA ALA A 198 -20.88 -12.49 -7.51
C ALA A 198 -22.28 -12.23 -6.98
N GLN A 199 -23.28 -12.33 -7.86
CA GLN A 199 -24.65 -12.01 -7.51
C GLN A 199 -25.00 -12.94 -6.37
N ALA A 200 -25.11 -12.38 -5.17
CA ALA A 200 -25.65 -13.09 -4.03
C ALA A 200 -27.00 -13.60 -4.49
N GLY A 201 -27.08 -14.91 -4.72
CA GLY A 201 -28.26 -15.55 -5.25
C GLY A 201 -29.44 -15.13 -4.40
N LYS A 202 -30.36 -14.38 -5.00
CA LYS A 202 -31.68 -14.16 -4.44
C LYS A 202 -32.31 -15.55 -4.39
N SER A 203 -32.17 -16.23 -3.25
CA SER A 203 -33.01 -17.37 -2.91
C SER A 203 -34.45 -16.88 -3.01
N ALA A 204 -35.14 -17.31 -4.06
CA ALA A 204 -36.54 -17.04 -4.27
C ALA A 204 -37.32 -17.69 -3.12
N ASP A 205 -37.72 -16.85 -2.17
CA ASP A 205 -38.67 -17.16 -1.12
C ASP A 205 -40.03 -17.44 -1.78
N LYS A 206 -40.28 -18.70 -2.11
CA LYS A 206 -41.60 -19.16 -2.60
C LYS A 206 -42.49 -19.38 -1.38
N LYS A 207 -43.04 -18.30 -0.84
CA LYS A 207 -44.18 -18.37 0.07
C LYS A 207 -45.47 -18.50 -0.73
N GLU A 208 -46.18 -19.60 -0.43
CA GLU A 208 -47.60 -19.61 -0.10
C GLU A 208 -48.63 -19.53 -1.25
N LYS A 209 -49.46 -20.58 -1.39
CA LYS A 209 -50.87 -20.58 -0.93
C LYS A 209 -51.74 -21.71 -1.56
N ALA A 210 -52.45 -22.43 -0.69
CA ALA A 210 -53.70 -23.21 -0.89
C ALA A 210 -53.68 -24.43 -1.86
N ILE A 211 -54.27 -25.58 -1.51
CA ILE A 211 -55.72 -25.81 -1.53
C ILE A 211 -56.10 -27.02 -0.66
N ARG A 212 -57.20 -26.86 0.07
CA ARG A 212 -58.01 -27.90 0.74
C ARG A 212 -58.42 -29.00 -0.24
N GLN A 213 -58.30 -30.26 0.16
CA GLN A 213 -59.38 -31.26 0.19
C GLN A 213 -58.87 -32.54 0.87
#